data_AF-A0A316YMT1-F1
#
_entry.id   AF-A0A316YMT1-F1
#
_cell.length_a   1.000
_cell.length_b   1.000
_cell.length_c   1.000
_cell.angle_alpha   90.00
_cell.angle_beta   90.00
_cell.angle_gamma   90.00
#
_symmetry.space_group_name_H-M   'P 1'
#
loop_
_entity.id
_entity.type
_entity.pdbx_description
1 polymer ?
#
loop_
_entity_poly.entity_id
_entity_poly.type
_entity_poly.pdbx_seq_one_letter_code
_entity_poly.pdbx_strand_id
1 'polypeptide(L)'
;MASRISLATPGKLHTPGPLSRSLRASVSSRAVAGPSSQPAGFDSHWLLQDDFEGGDSDLPDALRFDALGTAVRDFVEHFTAFKEGVAVTAKEASEMHARRVEEQRNGMEDLRLRTEKQKELEKVLIESIGREEEEDKAARVQAQQLLSQRNSITHRIQEAQAELEALQASLEKKQSEKQDRAARLQRQISRNGPELALFGRMLGCYIKAVPGQAKLLEFKFNLVNPDDTAEEARFVLDVDSRNYRVTECEPALPEAKIGGLVAELNASRALYVFVKKMRAAIREEVDHIRADRRSRKRKELASSTSEGRT
;
A
#
# COMPACT_ATOMS: atom_id res chain seq x y z
N MET A 1 20.67 3.06 36.22
CA MET A 1 19.57 2.10 36.42
C MET A 1 18.81 2.01 35.11
N ALA A 2 19.27 1.21 34.14
CA ALA A 2 19.07 -0.23 34.05
C ALA A 2 17.58 -0.59 33.81
N SER A 3 17.21 -0.77 32.54
CA SER A 3 16.51 -1.99 32.10
C SER A 3 16.52 -2.06 30.56
N ARG A 4 17.25 -3.08 30.07
CA ARG A 4 17.29 -3.56 28.70
C ARG A 4 16.19 -4.62 28.54
N ILE A 5 15.41 -4.56 27.46
CA ILE A 5 14.58 -5.68 26.97
C ILE A 5 14.70 -5.61 25.44
N SER A 6 15.62 -6.36 24.83
CA SER A 6 15.51 -7.75 24.37
C SER A 6 14.85 -7.85 22.99
N LEU A 7 15.73 -8.05 22.00
CA LEU A 7 15.45 -8.46 20.62
C LEU A 7 14.74 -9.81 20.59
N ALA A 8 13.73 -9.94 19.73
CA ALA A 8 13.19 -11.23 19.32
C ALA A 8 12.87 -11.22 17.81
N THR A 9 13.34 -12.28 17.19
CA THR A 9 13.55 -12.59 15.78
C THR A 9 12.24 -12.83 15.01
N PRO A 10 12.14 -12.46 13.72
CA PRO A 10 10.98 -12.79 12.90
C PRO A 10 10.94 -14.29 12.55
N GLY A 11 9.81 -14.93 12.87
CA GLY A 11 9.51 -16.31 12.53
C GLY A 11 9.43 -16.53 11.02
N LYS A 12 10.24 -17.48 10.54
CA LYS A 12 10.16 -18.08 9.21
C LYS A 12 8.84 -18.85 9.08
N LEU A 13 7.93 -18.38 8.23
CA LEU A 13 6.81 -19.20 7.75
C LEU A 13 7.11 -19.72 6.35
N HIS A 14 6.86 -21.01 6.21
CA HIS A 14 7.25 -21.90 5.14
C HIS A 14 6.59 -21.56 3.80
N THR A 15 7.38 -21.72 2.75
CA THR A 15 6.96 -21.94 1.37
C THR A 15 6.24 -23.29 1.23
N PRO A 16 5.10 -23.37 0.51
CA PRO A 16 4.62 -24.65 -0.01
C PRO A 16 5.41 -24.99 -1.29
N GLY A 17 6.24 -26.03 -1.20
CA GLY A 17 6.90 -26.64 -2.35
C GLY A 17 5.93 -27.40 -3.26
N PRO A 18 6.36 -27.72 -4.50
CA PRO A 18 5.50 -28.26 -5.55
C PRO A 18 5.22 -29.74 -5.33
N LEU A 19 3.95 -30.14 -5.34
CA LEU A 19 3.55 -31.54 -5.42
C LEU A 19 3.70 -32.02 -6.86
N SER A 20 4.88 -32.58 -7.13
CA SER A 20 5.09 -33.54 -8.21
C SER A 20 4.56 -34.89 -7.74
N ARG A 21 3.44 -35.36 -8.33
CA ARG A 21 3.06 -36.78 -8.31
C ARG A 21 2.86 -37.26 -9.73
N SER A 22 3.96 -37.79 -10.26
CA SER A 22 3.96 -38.81 -11.31
C SER A 22 3.19 -40.03 -10.82
N LEU A 23 2.11 -40.38 -11.50
CA LEU A 23 1.68 -41.78 -11.66
C LEU A 23 1.29 -41.96 -13.13
N ARG A 24 2.28 -42.39 -13.92
CA ARG A 24 2.08 -43.03 -15.21
C ARG A 24 1.30 -44.32 -14.99
N ALA A 25 0.09 -44.41 -15.52
CA ALA A 25 -0.55 -45.70 -15.77
C ALA A 25 -0.13 -46.16 -17.17
N SER A 26 0.97 -46.91 -17.21
CA SER A 26 1.36 -47.73 -18.35
C SER A 26 0.46 -48.96 -18.40
N VAL A 27 -0.50 -49.02 -19.30
CA VAL A 27 -1.10 -50.30 -19.69
C VAL A 27 -0.25 -50.86 -20.82
N SER A 28 0.73 -51.66 -20.40
CA SER A 28 1.59 -52.42 -21.30
C SER A 28 0.76 -53.49 -22.00
N SER A 29 0.82 -53.44 -23.32
CA SER A 29 0.69 -54.56 -24.23
C SER A 29 1.24 -55.86 -23.63
N ARG A 30 0.40 -56.90 -23.60
CA ARG A 30 0.81 -58.28 -23.42
C ARG A 30 0.26 -59.10 -24.57
N ALA A 31 1.09 -59.25 -25.60
CA ALA A 31 0.98 -60.34 -26.55
C ALA A 31 1.20 -61.66 -25.80
N VAL A 32 0.30 -62.62 -26.00
CA VAL A 32 0.53 -64.03 -25.68
C VAL A 32 0.35 -64.79 -26.98
N ALA A 33 1.48 -65.27 -27.50
CA ALA A 33 1.56 -66.28 -28.53
C ALA A 33 0.98 -67.61 -28.01
N GLY A 34 0.41 -68.41 -28.93
CA GLY A 34 -0.38 -69.60 -28.64
C GLY A 34 0.38 -70.78 -28.01
N PRO A 35 -0.31 -71.93 -27.94
CA PRO A 35 0.12 -72.99 -28.85
C PRO A 35 -1.03 -73.74 -29.55
N SER A 36 -0.59 -74.45 -30.59
CA SER A 36 -1.27 -75.46 -31.39
C SER A 36 -1.86 -76.62 -30.59
N SER A 37 -3.04 -77.09 -31.03
CA SER A 37 -3.49 -78.50 -31.03
C SER A 37 -4.77 -78.55 -31.86
N GLN A 38 -4.70 -78.86 -33.16
CA GLN A 38 -5.02 -80.18 -33.76
C GLN A 38 -6.42 -80.77 -33.46
N PRO A 39 -6.99 -81.50 -34.43
CA PRO A 39 -8.42 -81.78 -34.54
C PRO A 39 -8.82 -83.08 -33.82
N ALA A 40 -10.02 -83.12 -33.28
CA ALA A 40 -10.65 -84.38 -32.91
C ALA A 40 -11.31 -84.98 -34.17
N GLY A 41 -10.56 -85.83 -34.86
CA GLY A 41 -11.16 -86.94 -35.58
C GLY A 41 -11.68 -87.96 -34.57
N PHE A 42 -12.86 -88.52 -34.83
CA PHE A 42 -13.22 -89.84 -34.33
C PHE A 42 -13.46 -90.69 -35.57
N ASP A 43 -12.41 -91.42 -35.93
CA ASP A 43 -12.36 -92.39 -37.00
C ASP A 43 -13.11 -93.66 -36.59
N SER A 44 -13.78 -94.26 -37.58
CA SER A 44 -13.79 -95.71 -37.86
C SER A 44 -14.52 -96.62 -36.85
N HIS A 45 -15.06 -97.80 -37.15
CA HIS A 45 -15.31 -98.59 -38.35
C HIS A 45 -15.81 -99.95 -37.80
N TRP A 46 -16.66 -100.65 -38.56
CA TRP A 46 -17.06 -102.07 -38.52
C TRP A 46 -17.72 -102.71 -37.27
N LEU A 47 -18.87 -103.37 -37.50
CA LEU A 47 -19.05 -104.80 -37.22
C LEU A 47 -20.10 -105.40 -38.19
N LEU A 48 -19.62 -105.84 -39.35
CA LEU A 48 -20.22 -106.89 -40.17
C LEU A 48 -19.42 -108.18 -39.90
N GLN A 49 -20.05 -109.33 -40.15
CA GLN A 49 -19.61 -110.72 -39.91
C GLN A 49 -19.81 -111.26 -38.49
N ASP A 50 -20.23 -112.50 -38.27
CA ASP A 50 -21.00 -113.53 -39.00
C ASP A 50 -20.94 -114.77 -38.07
N ASP A 51 -21.81 -115.76 -38.32
CA ASP A 51 -21.72 -117.16 -37.88
C ASP A 51 -22.14 -117.47 -36.42
N PHE A 52 -23.02 -118.44 -36.12
CA PHE A 52 -23.12 -119.80 -36.69
C PHE A 52 -24.42 -120.52 -36.23
N GLU A 53 -25.07 -121.21 -37.19
CA GLU A 53 -25.78 -122.51 -37.16
C GLU A 53 -26.74 -122.92 -36.01
N GLY A 54 -27.85 -123.65 -36.21
CA GLY A 54 -28.37 -124.37 -37.38
C GLY A 54 -29.59 -125.24 -37.01
N GLY A 55 -30.26 -125.82 -38.01
CA GLY A 55 -31.31 -126.87 -37.90
C GLY A 55 -32.65 -126.49 -38.55
N ASP A 56 -32.78 -126.63 -39.88
CA ASP A 56 -33.55 -127.68 -40.63
C ASP A 56 -35.08 -127.60 -40.45
N SER A 57 -35.94 -127.59 -41.48
CA SER A 57 -35.85 -128.23 -42.79
C SER A 57 -36.71 -127.53 -43.87
N ASP A 58 -36.39 -127.88 -45.12
CA ASP A 58 -37.25 -127.87 -46.33
C ASP A 58 -37.19 -126.67 -47.30
N LEU A 59 -36.33 -126.87 -48.32
CA LEU A 59 -36.29 -126.28 -49.67
C LEU A 59 -37.55 -126.62 -50.50
N PRO A 60 -37.77 -126.06 -51.72
CA PRO A 60 -37.17 -124.90 -52.41
C PRO A 60 -38.23 -123.96 -53.08
N ASP A 61 -37.84 -122.79 -53.63
CA ASP A 61 -38.01 -122.42 -55.06
C ASP A 61 -37.89 -120.91 -55.36
N ALA A 62 -37.15 -120.63 -56.43
CA ALA A 62 -37.22 -119.50 -57.37
C ALA A 62 -36.96 -118.04 -56.91
N LEU A 63 -36.03 -117.42 -57.64
CA LEU A 63 -35.69 -116.00 -57.75
C LEU A 63 -36.93 -115.07 -57.82
N ARG A 64 -37.44 -114.60 -56.67
CA ARG A 64 -38.56 -113.62 -56.62
C ARG A 64 -38.06 -112.19 -56.76
N PHE A 65 -37.85 -111.76 -58.00
CA PHE A 65 -37.60 -110.35 -58.37
C PHE A 65 -38.74 -109.40 -57.95
N ASP A 66 -39.94 -109.90 -57.65
CA ASP A 66 -41.06 -109.09 -57.13
C ASP A 66 -40.89 -108.63 -55.68
N ALA A 67 -40.28 -109.45 -54.81
CA ALA A 67 -40.03 -109.09 -53.41
C ALA A 67 -38.92 -108.02 -53.28
N LEU A 68 -37.94 -108.07 -54.18
CA LEU A 68 -36.93 -107.04 -54.34
C LEU A 68 -37.52 -105.76 -54.93
N GLY A 69 -38.46 -105.86 -55.88
CA GLY A 69 -39.16 -104.72 -56.46
C GLY A 69 -40.09 -103.98 -55.48
N THR A 70 -40.70 -104.67 -54.51
CA THR A 70 -41.40 -104.03 -53.39
C THR A 70 -40.42 -103.41 -52.40
N ALA A 71 -39.33 -104.09 -52.03
CA ALA A 71 -38.32 -103.53 -51.13
C ALA A 71 -37.60 -102.30 -51.71
N VAL A 72 -37.35 -102.27 -53.03
CA VAL A 72 -36.80 -101.11 -53.74
C VAL A 72 -37.81 -99.97 -53.83
N ARG A 73 -39.12 -100.26 -54.00
CA ARG A 73 -40.16 -99.22 -53.96
C ARG A 73 -40.34 -98.64 -52.57
N ASP A 74 -40.40 -99.47 -51.54
CA ASP A 74 -40.48 -99.04 -50.14
C ASP A 74 -39.22 -98.25 -49.76
N PHE A 75 -38.04 -98.70 -50.19
CA PHE A 75 -36.79 -97.95 -49.99
C PHE A 75 -36.81 -96.62 -50.75
N VAL A 76 -37.28 -96.57 -52.00
CA VAL A 76 -37.39 -95.33 -52.76
C VAL A 76 -38.40 -94.38 -52.11
N GLU A 77 -39.55 -94.86 -51.61
CA GLU A 77 -40.54 -94.05 -50.89
C GLU A 77 -39.97 -93.52 -49.56
N HIS A 78 -39.34 -94.38 -48.75
CA HIS A 78 -38.68 -93.99 -47.52
C HIS A 78 -37.50 -93.04 -47.77
N PHE A 79 -36.75 -93.24 -48.85
CA PHE A 79 -35.62 -92.40 -49.23
C PHE A 79 -36.10 -91.06 -49.81
N THR A 80 -37.21 -91.02 -50.54
CA THR A 80 -37.85 -89.77 -50.95
C THR A 80 -38.40 -89.01 -49.76
N ALA A 81 -39.07 -89.69 -48.82
CA ALA A 81 -39.55 -89.08 -47.58
C ALA A 81 -38.39 -88.58 -46.69
N PHE A 82 -37.27 -89.31 -46.64
CA PHE A 82 -36.05 -88.88 -45.96
C PHE A 82 -35.41 -87.68 -46.66
N LYS A 83 -35.30 -87.68 -47.99
CA LYS A 83 -34.80 -86.52 -48.75
C LYS A 83 -35.68 -85.29 -48.57
N GLU A 84 -36.99 -85.47 -48.50
CA GLU A 84 -37.93 -84.39 -48.22
C GLU A 84 -37.80 -83.90 -46.77
N GLY A 85 -37.66 -84.80 -45.79
CA GLY A 85 -37.39 -84.43 -44.40
C GLY A 85 -36.05 -83.71 -44.21
N VAL A 86 -35.00 -84.15 -44.89
CA VAL A 86 -33.69 -83.46 -44.90
C VAL A 86 -33.78 -82.12 -45.63
N ALA A 87 -34.54 -82.02 -46.72
CA ALA A 87 -34.75 -80.76 -47.42
C ALA A 87 -35.58 -79.76 -46.59
N VAL A 88 -36.57 -80.23 -45.84
CA VAL A 88 -37.37 -79.41 -44.92
C VAL A 88 -36.53 -78.93 -43.76
N THR A 89 -35.80 -79.82 -43.07
CA THR A 89 -34.91 -79.43 -41.96
C THR A 89 -33.76 -78.53 -42.41
N ALA A 90 -33.21 -78.72 -43.61
CA ALA A 90 -32.19 -77.83 -44.18
C ALA A 90 -32.77 -76.44 -44.53
N LYS A 91 -34.01 -76.38 -45.04
CA LYS A 91 -34.72 -75.11 -45.27
C LYS A 91 -35.02 -74.39 -43.95
N GLU A 92 -35.55 -75.09 -42.96
CA GLU A 92 -35.82 -74.54 -41.62
C GLU A 92 -34.52 -74.05 -40.94
N ALA A 93 -33.43 -74.82 -41.04
CA ALA A 93 -32.12 -74.40 -40.52
C ALA A 93 -31.55 -73.18 -41.26
N SER A 94 -31.74 -73.11 -42.59
CA SER A 94 -31.37 -71.95 -43.41
C SER A 94 -32.19 -70.71 -43.04
N GLU A 95 -33.51 -70.85 -42.87
CA GLU A 95 -34.41 -69.77 -42.45
C GLU A 95 -34.10 -69.29 -41.03
N MET A 96 -33.83 -70.20 -40.09
CA MET A 96 -33.42 -69.85 -38.72
C MET A 96 -32.06 -69.15 -38.70
N HIS A 97 -31.11 -69.59 -39.54
CA HIS A 97 -29.83 -68.91 -39.70
C HIS A 97 -30.02 -67.51 -40.31
N ALA A 98 -30.85 -67.37 -41.34
CA ALA A 98 -31.19 -66.09 -41.96
C ALA A 98 -31.80 -65.11 -40.95
N ARG A 99 -32.77 -65.58 -40.13
CA ARG A 99 -33.37 -64.77 -39.04
C ARG A 99 -32.33 -64.34 -38.02
N ARG A 100 -31.45 -65.26 -37.58
CA ARG A 100 -30.37 -64.94 -36.63
C ARG A 100 -29.39 -63.91 -37.21
N VAL A 101 -29.05 -64.01 -38.49
CA VAL A 101 -28.17 -63.04 -39.18
C VAL A 101 -28.86 -61.68 -39.28
N GLU A 102 -30.15 -61.64 -39.56
CA GLU A 102 -30.93 -60.40 -39.61
C GLU A 102 -31.07 -59.74 -38.24
N GLU A 103 -31.35 -60.50 -37.18
CA GLU A 103 -31.36 -60.02 -35.80
C GLU A 103 -29.99 -59.45 -35.38
N GLN A 104 -28.90 -60.13 -35.72
CA GLN A 104 -27.53 -59.65 -35.47
C GLN A 104 -27.23 -58.37 -36.25
N ARG A 105 -27.69 -58.29 -37.51
CA ARG A 105 -27.53 -57.09 -38.35
C ARG A 105 -28.30 -55.91 -37.75
N ASN A 106 -29.54 -56.10 -37.35
CA ASN A 106 -30.35 -55.05 -36.72
C ASN A 106 -29.74 -54.61 -35.38
N GLY A 107 -29.23 -55.56 -34.57
CA GLY A 107 -28.51 -55.24 -33.33
C GLY A 107 -27.22 -54.45 -33.57
N MET A 108 -26.48 -54.73 -34.64
CA MET A 108 -25.30 -53.94 -35.02
C MET A 108 -25.65 -52.52 -35.46
N GLU A 109 -26.73 -52.33 -36.22
CA GLU A 109 -27.19 -51.00 -36.62
C GLU A 109 -27.68 -50.18 -35.42
N ASP A 110 -28.41 -50.79 -34.48
CA ASP A 110 -28.83 -50.14 -33.24
C ASP A 110 -27.63 -49.69 -32.40
N LEU A 111 -26.60 -50.54 -32.28
CA LEU A 111 -25.36 -50.21 -31.56
C LEU A 111 -24.61 -49.07 -32.26
N ARG A 112 -24.55 -49.06 -33.60
CA ARG A 112 -23.95 -47.97 -34.37
C ARG A 112 -24.66 -46.66 -34.12
N LEU A 113 -25.98 -46.64 -34.22
CA LEU A 113 -26.79 -45.44 -34.01
C LEU A 113 -26.66 -44.91 -32.56
N ARG A 114 -26.61 -45.80 -31.56
CA ARG A 114 -26.33 -45.40 -30.17
C ARG A 114 -24.94 -44.81 -30.01
N THR A 115 -23.94 -45.42 -30.65
CA THR A 115 -22.55 -44.94 -30.60
C THR A 115 -22.41 -43.57 -31.26
N GLU A 116 -23.09 -43.34 -32.39
CA GLU A 116 -23.10 -42.04 -33.08
C GLU A 116 -23.76 -40.96 -32.22
N LYS A 117 -24.94 -41.24 -31.66
CA LYS A 117 -25.60 -40.33 -30.70
C LYS A 117 -24.71 -40.00 -29.51
N GLN A 118 -24.02 -40.99 -28.95
CA GLN A 118 -23.12 -40.77 -27.82
C GLN A 118 -21.92 -39.90 -28.21
N LYS A 119 -21.35 -40.08 -29.40
CA LYS A 119 -20.28 -39.23 -29.93
C LYS A 119 -20.74 -37.78 -30.15
N GLU A 120 -21.97 -37.58 -30.61
CA GLU A 120 -22.55 -36.24 -30.76
C GLU A 120 -22.73 -35.55 -29.41
N LEU A 121 -23.26 -36.26 -28.41
CA LEU A 121 -23.38 -35.75 -27.05
C LEU A 121 -22.02 -35.42 -26.44
N GLU A 122 -21.02 -36.28 -26.65
CA GLU A 122 -19.65 -36.06 -26.19
C GLU A 122 -19.04 -34.79 -26.80
N LYS A 123 -19.23 -34.56 -28.11
CA LYS A 123 -18.78 -33.33 -28.77
C LYS A 123 -19.42 -32.08 -28.17
N VAL A 124 -20.74 -32.09 -27.98
CA VAL A 124 -21.47 -30.96 -27.37
C VAL A 124 -20.97 -30.70 -25.94
N LEU A 125 -20.72 -31.77 -25.18
CA LEU A 125 -20.19 -31.66 -23.82
C LEU A 125 -18.78 -31.05 -23.82
N ILE A 126 -17.87 -31.53 -24.67
CA ILE A 126 -16.51 -30.98 -24.80
C ILE A 126 -16.56 -29.50 -25.19
N GLU A 127 -17.42 -29.11 -26.14
CA GLU A 127 -17.60 -27.71 -26.51
C GLU A 127 -18.12 -26.86 -25.36
N SER A 128 -19.07 -27.37 -24.56
CA SER A 128 -19.59 -26.66 -23.39
C SER A 128 -18.53 -26.46 -22.31
N ILE A 129 -17.73 -27.49 -22.01
CA ILE A 129 -16.61 -27.41 -21.06
C ILE A 129 -15.57 -26.41 -21.57
N GLY A 130 -15.26 -26.41 -22.87
CA GLY A 130 -14.33 -25.45 -23.46
C GLY A 130 -14.78 -23.99 -23.25
N ARG A 131 -16.07 -23.70 -23.48
CA ARG A 131 -16.64 -22.36 -23.24
C ARG A 131 -16.61 -21.98 -21.76
N GLU A 132 -17.03 -22.89 -20.88
CA GLU A 132 -17.00 -22.64 -19.44
C GLU A 132 -15.58 -22.37 -18.94
N GLU A 133 -14.58 -23.13 -19.40
CA GLU A 133 -13.18 -22.89 -19.04
C GLU A 133 -12.66 -21.52 -19.52
N GLU A 134 -13.07 -21.06 -20.71
CA GLU A 134 -12.69 -19.74 -21.22
C GLU A 134 -13.32 -18.62 -20.40
N GLU A 135 -14.60 -18.75 -20.05
CA GLU A 135 -15.31 -17.82 -19.15
C GLU A 135 -14.67 -17.80 -17.77
N ASP A 136 -14.31 -18.96 -17.21
CA ASP A 136 -13.63 -19.10 -15.93
C ASP A 136 -12.25 -18.42 -15.95
N LYS A 137 -11.48 -18.62 -17.02
CA LYS A 137 -10.17 -17.97 -17.22
C LYS A 137 -10.35 -16.45 -17.29
N ALA A 138 -11.34 -15.97 -18.05
CA ALA A 138 -11.62 -14.53 -18.15
C ALA A 138 -12.03 -13.92 -16.80
N ALA A 139 -12.92 -14.59 -16.06
CA ALA A 139 -13.36 -14.15 -14.74
C ALA A 139 -12.20 -14.11 -13.72
N ARG A 140 -11.31 -15.12 -13.74
CA ARG A 140 -10.11 -15.14 -12.87
C ARG A 140 -9.15 -14.01 -13.18
N VAL A 141 -8.92 -13.70 -14.46
CA VAL A 141 -8.08 -12.56 -14.86
C VAL A 141 -8.68 -11.24 -14.37
N GLN A 142 -9.99 -11.04 -14.54
CA GLN A 142 -10.67 -9.84 -14.04
C GLN A 142 -10.59 -9.73 -12.51
N ALA A 143 -10.79 -10.83 -11.78
CA ALA A 143 -10.66 -10.86 -10.32
C ALA A 143 -9.24 -10.49 -9.89
N GLN A 144 -8.21 -11.01 -10.56
CA GLN A 144 -6.82 -10.66 -10.27
C GLN A 144 -6.51 -9.18 -10.56
N GLN A 145 -7.05 -8.63 -11.65
CA GLN A 145 -6.93 -7.21 -11.97
C GLN A 145 -7.58 -6.35 -10.87
N LEU A 146 -8.80 -6.67 -10.45
CA LEU A 146 -9.50 -5.95 -9.38
C LEU A 146 -8.74 -6.04 -8.04
N LEU A 147 -8.18 -7.20 -7.72
CA LEU A 147 -7.35 -7.36 -6.52
C LEU A 147 -6.08 -6.51 -6.56
N SER A 148 -5.41 -6.46 -7.72
CA SER A 148 -4.21 -5.61 -7.87
C SER A 148 -4.54 -4.11 -7.78
N GLN A 149 -5.66 -3.69 -8.37
CA GLN A 149 -6.18 -2.32 -8.24
C GLN A 149 -6.52 -1.99 -6.79
N ARG A 150 -7.23 -2.89 -6.09
CA ARG A 150 -7.56 -2.72 -4.67
C ARG A 150 -6.30 -2.54 -3.84
N ASN A 151 -5.31 -3.42 -4.01
CA ASN A 151 -4.06 -3.35 -3.26
C ASN A 151 -3.29 -2.05 -3.53
N SER A 152 -3.26 -1.60 -4.79
CA SER A 152 -2.66 -0.31 -5.17
C SER A 152 -3.35 0.87 -4.48
N ILE A 153 -4.67 0.90 -4.45
CA ILE A 153 -5.44 1.95 -3.76
C ILE A 153 -5.20 1.88 -2.25
N THR A 154 -5.21 0.69 -1.65
CA THR A 154 -4.93 0.53 -0.22
C THR A 154 -3.54 1.04 0.14
N HIS A 155 -2.53 0.76 -0.68
CA HIS A 155 -1.18 1.29 -0.49
C HIS A 155 -1.15 2.82 -0.52
N ARG A 156 -1.80 3.43 -1.51
CA ARG A 156 -1.90 4.91 -1.61
C ARG A 156 -2.60 5.54 -0.41
N ILE A 157 -3.64 4.88 0.11
CA ILE A 157 -4.33 5.34 1.33
C ILE A 157 -3.37 5.28 2.53
N GLN A 158 -2.61 4.20 2.68
CA GLN A 158 -1.64 4.06 3.77
C GLN A 158 -0.52 5.11 3.66
N GLU A 159 0.00 5.36 2.47
CA GLU A 159 0.99 6.41 2.22
C GLU A 159 0.44 7.79 2.59
N ALA A 160 -0.76 8.14 2.12
CA ALA A 160 -1.40 9.42 2.42
C ALA A 160 -1.70 9.57 3.93
N GLN A 161 -2.07 8.49 4.62
CA GLN A 161 -2.26 8.50 6.07
C GLN A 161 -0.94 8.76 6.80
N ALA A 162 0.13 8.09 6.42
CA ALA A 162 1.46 8.30 7.01
C ALA A 162 1.97 9.74 6.78
N GLU A 163 1.74 10.30 5.59
CA GLU A 163 2.07 11.70 5.29
C GLU A 163 1.25 12.67 6.16
N LEU A 164 -0.05 12.40 6.33
CA LEU A 164 -0.92 13.23 7.14
C LEU A 164 -0.49 13.23 8.61
N GLU A 165 -0.17 12.07 9.17
CA GLU A 165 0.35 11.93 10.54
C GLU A 165 1.67 12.68 10.71
N ALA A 166 2.60 12.56 9.75
CA ALA A 166 3.87 13.26 9.78
C ALA A 166 3.70 14.80 9.72
N LEU A 167 2.77 15.27 8.87
CA LEU A 167 2.44 16.70 8.78
C LEU A 167 1.78 17.23 10.05
N GLN A 168 0.86 16.47 10.64
CA GLN A 168 0.22 16.83 11.91
C GLN A 168 1.26 16.96 13.02
N ALA A 169 2.15 15.98 13.18
CA ALA A 169 3.24 16.04 14.16
C ALA A 169 4.17 17.26 13.93
N SER A 170 4.48 17.57 12.67
CA SER A 170 5.28 18.76 12.36
C SER A 170 4.54 20.08 12.69
N LEU A 171 3.22 20.13 12.48
CA LEU A 171 2.42 21.31 12.79
C LEU A 171 2.33 21.53 14.29
N GLU A 172 2.06 20.48 15.06
CA GLU A 172 2.01 20.53 16.52
C GLU A 172 3.32 21.04 17.11
N LYS A 173 4.46 20.51 16.63
CA LYS A 173 5.79 20.98 17.04
C LYS A 173 6.02 22.47 16.74
N LYS A 174 5.65 22.93 15.54
CA LYS A 174 5.79 24.36 15.17
C LYS A 174 4.87 25.25 16.02
N GLN A 175 3.67 24.77 16.33
CA GLN A 175 2.73 25.48 17.20
C GLN A 175 3.27 25.59 18.63
N SER A 176 3.81 24.50 19.20
CA SER A 176 4.41 24.53 20.53
C SER A 176 5.62 25.45 20.59
N GLU A 177 6.52 25.40 19.59
CA GLU A 177 7.68 26.29 19.50
C GLU A 177 7.27 27.77 19.42
N LYS A 178 6.22 28.08 18.65
CA LYS A 178 5.67 29.45 18.57
C LYS A 178 5.09 29.89 19.90
N GLN A 179 4.34 29.02 20.57
CA GLN A 179 3.75 29.31 21.88
C GLN A 179 4.82 29.54 22.94
N ASP A 180 5.86 28.71 22.96
CA ASP A 180 7.01 28.86 23.85
C ASP A 180 7.75 30.17 23.61
N ARG A 181 7.97 30.54 22.34
CA ARG A 181 8.61 31.81 21.99
C ARG A 181 7.76 33.00 22.43
N ALA A 182 6.44 32.94 22.23
CA ALA A 182 5.52 33.98 22.69
C ALA A 182 5.52 34.08 24.21
N ALA A 183 5.48 32.96 24.94
CA ALA A 183 5.54 32.93 26.39
C ALA A 183 6.87 33.45 26.94
N ARG A 184 7.99 33.18 26.26
CA ARG A 184 9.31 33.75 26.60
C ARG A 184 9.34 35.26 26.39
N LEU A 185 8.83 35.74 25.25
CA LEU A 185 8.76 37.17 24.96
C LEU A 185 7.87 37.92 25.96
N GLN A 186 6.71 37.35 26.29
CA GLN A 186 5.82 37.94 27.28
C GLN A 186 6.46 37.99 28.67
N ARG A 187 7.18 36.94 29.08
CA ARG A 187 7.99 36.95 30.31
C ARG A 187 9.05 38.05 30.28
N GLN A 188 9.77 38.19 29.17
CA GLN A 188 10.75 39.28 29.00
C GLN A 188 10.10 40.66 29.09
N ILE A 189 8.99 40.89 28.41
CA ILE A 189 8.26 42.17 28.47
C ILE A 189 7.81 42.47 29.91
N SER A 190 7.23 41.47 30.59
CA SER A 190 6.75 41.61 31.98
C SER A 190 7.85 41.93 32.98
N ARG A 191 9.09 41.50 32.69
CA ARG A 191 10.26 41.72 33.55
C ARG A 191 10.99 43.01 33.18
N ASN A 192 11.18 43.28 31.90
CA ASN A 192 11.93 44.43 31.40
C ASN A 192 11.21 45.75 31.72
N GLY A 193 9.88 45.79 31.69
CA GLY A 193 9.09 46.98 32.04
C GLY A 193 9.41 47.53 33.45
N PRO A 194 9.22 46.75 34.53
CA PRO A 194 9.52 47.20 35.88
C PRO A 194 11.03 47.41 36.12
N GLU A 195 11.91 46.61 35.51
CA GLU A 195 13.37 46.82 35.61
C GLU A 195 13.78 48.16 34.98
N LEU A 196 13.24 48.50 33.81
CA LEU A 196 13.49 49.78 33.15
C LEU A 196 12.95 50.95 33.97
N ALA A 197 11.77 50.81 34.57
CA ALA A 197 11.21 51.81 35.48
C ALA A 197 12.09 52.01 36.73
N LEU A 198 12.59 50.91 37.31
CA LEU A 198 13.51 50.95 38.45
C LEU A 198 14.81 51.66 38.09
N PHE A 199 15.46 51.30 36.98
CA PHE A 199 16.69 51.94 36.54
C PHE A 199 16.49 53.41 36.16
N GLY A 200 15.37 53.73 35.50
CA GLY A 200 15.01 55.12 35.20
C GLY A 200 14.89 55.97 36.46
N ARG A 201 14.24 55.44 37.50
CA ARG A 201 14.13 56.10 38.81
C ARG A 201 15.46 56.20 39.56
N MET A 202 16.27 55.14 39.56
CA MET A 202 17.54 55.11 40.29
C MET A 202 18.62 56.00 39.66
N LEU A 203 18.73 55.96 38.33
CA LEU A 203 19.74 56.71 37.60
C LEU A 203 19.30 58.15 37.33
N GLY A 204 17.99 58.40 37.32
CA GLY A 204 17.41 59.64 36.81
C GLY A 204 17.72 59.79 35.33
N CYS A 205 17.71 58.70 34.56
CA CYS A 205 18.06 58.72 33.15
C CYS A 205 17.11 57.82 32.35
N TYR A 206 16.55 58.36 31.27
CA TYR A 206 15.72 57.62 30.31
C TYR A 206 16.33 57.75 28.92
N ILE A 207 16.38 56.63 28.21
CA ILE A 207 16.85 56.57 26.83
C ILE A 207 15.68 56.13 25.98
N LYS A 208 15.29 56.93 24.99
CA LYS A 208 14.19 56.62 24.08
C LYS A 208 14.63 56.91 22.65
N ALA A 209 14.12 56.14 21.69
CA ALA A 209 14.24 56.51 20.30
C ALA A 209 13.25 57.64 20.00
N VAL A 210 13.65 58.59 19.17
CA VAL A 210 12.76 59.67 18.73
C VAL A 210 11.62 59.08 17.90
N PRO A 211 10.34 59.41 18.19
CA PRO A 211 9.20 58.88 17.45
C PRO A 211 9.34 59.14 15.94
N GLY A 212 9.25 58.08 15.13
CA GLY A 212 9.41 58.17 13.66
C GLY A 212 10.86 58.21 13.16
N GLN A 213 11.85 58.25 14.05
CA GLN A 213 13.27 58.32 13.69
C GLN A 213 14.10 57.34 14.53
N ALA A 214 14.13 56.07 14.12
CA ALA A 214 14.82 54.99 14.85
C ALA A 214 16.35 55.19 15.02
N LYS A 215 16.93 56.12 14.25
CA LYS A 215 18.38 56.43 14.24
C LYS A 215 18.77 57.55 15.22
N LEU A 216 17.78 58.24 15.79
CA LEU A 216 17.99 59.32 16.75
C LEU A 216 17.60 58.84 18.16
N LEU A 217 18.55 58.92 19.08
CA LEU A 217 18.38 58.54 20.48
C LEU A 217 18.28 59.78 21.35
N GLU A 218 17.14 59.96 22.00
CA GLU A 218 16.92 60.99 23.00
C GLU A 218 17.31 60.45 24.39
N PHE A 219 18.26 61.12 25.02
CA PHE A 219 18.64 60.90 26.40
C PHE A 219 17.99 61.99 27.26
N LYS A 220 17.19 61.57 28.25
CA LYS A 220 16.58 62.47 29.25
C LYS A 220 17.22 62.21 30.59
N PHE A 221 17.61 63.28 31.27
CA PHE A 221 18.11 63.27 32.63
C PHE A 221 17.14 64.01 33.55
N ASN A 222 16.76 63.32 34.62
CA ASN A 222 16.00 63.88 35.72
C ASN A 222 16.96 64.01 36.91
N LEU A 223 16.56 64.77 37.95
CA LEU A 223 17.40 65.01 39.14
C LEU A 223 18.72 65.74 38.80
N VAL A 224 18.71 66.59 37.77
CA VAL A 224 19.86 67.44 37.45
C VAL A 224 19.84 68.72 38.30
N ASN A 225 18.66 69.33 38.45
CA ASN A 225 18.47 70.48 39.31
C ASN A 225 18.01 70.04 40.73
N PRO A 226 18.74 70.42 41.80
CA PRO A 226 18.32 70.13 43.17
C PRO A 226 17.19 71.02 43.72
N ASP A 227 16.87 72.17 43.09
CA ASP A 227 15.69 72.98 43.47
C ASP A 227 14.41 72.43 42.83
N ASP A 228 14.51 71.87 41.62
CA ASP A 228 13.40 71.27 40.89
C ASP A 228 13.80 69.89 40.35
N THR A 229 13.40 68.85 41.07
CA THR A 229 13.66 67.46 40.71
C THR A 229 12.92 67.01 39.44
N ALA A 230 11.91 67.78 38.99
CA ALA A 230 11.12 67.49 37.81
C ALA A 230 11.65 68.17 36.54
N GLU A 231 12.60 69.10 36.64
CA GLU A 231 13.24 69.73 35.47
C GLU A 231 14.04 68.68 34.69
N GLU A 232 13.58 68.39 33.46
CA GLU A 232 14.20 67.42 32.56
C GLU A 232 15.26 68.12 31.70
N ALA A 233 16.50 67.63 31.75
CA ALA A 233 17.52 67.98 30.75
C ALA A 233 17.59 66.88 29.69
N ARG A 234 17.70 67.23 28.42
CA ARG A 234 17.70 66.26 27.33
C ARG A 234 18.74 66.56 26.28
N PHE A 235 19.24 65.52 25.62
CA PHE A 235 20.00 65.67 24.40
C PHE A 235 19.67 64.55 23.41
N VAL A 236 19.80 64.84 22.13
CA VAL A 236 19.53 63.88 21.05
C VAL A 236 20.83 63.53 20.35
N LEU A 237 21.11 62.23 20.27
CA LEU A 237 22.27 61.63 19.63
C LEU A 237 21.85 60.96 18.32
N ASP A 238 22.43 61.41 17.21
CA ASP A 238 22.33 60.76 15.91
C ASP A 238 23.33 59.60 15.82
N VAL A 239 22.78 58.41 15.52
CA VAL A 239 23.50 57.15 15.38
C VAL A 239 23.41 56.62 13.93
N ASP A 240 22.87 57.40 12.98
CA ASP A 240 22.75 56.96 11.59
C ASP A 240 24.11 56.74 10.94
N SER A 241 25.06 57.64 11.22
CA SER A 241 26.38 57.62 10.59
C SER A 241 27.44 56.97 11.49
N ARG A 242 28.55 56.52 10.90
CA ARG A 242 29.70 55.96 11.63
C ARG A 242 30.27 56.94 12.68
N ASN A 243 30.03 58.23 12.48
CA ASN A 243 30.38 59.29 13.41
C ASN A 243 29.11 59.79 14.11
N TYR A 244 29.07 59.65 15.42
CA TYR A 244 28.02 60.18 16.27
C TYR A 244 27.97 61.70 16.17
N ARG A 245 26.76 62.27 16.22
CA ARG A 245 26.51 63.72 16.27
C ARG A 245 25.43 64.02 17.29
N VAL A 246 25.55 65.15 17.99
CA VAL A 246 24.48 65.64 18.87
C VAL A 246 23.69 66.67 18.08
N THR A 247 22.38 66.47 17.92
CA THR A 247 21.51 67.37 17.14
C THR A 247 20.87 68.45 18.02
N GLU A 248 20.40 68.03 19.19
CA GLU A 248 19.67 68.90 20.12
C GLU A 248 20.21 68.69 21.54
N CYS A 249 20.29 69.76 22.32
CA CYS A 249 20.69 69.72 23.72
C CYS A 249 19.97 70.83 24.49
N GLU A 250 19.29 70.44 25.57
CA GLU A 250 18.58 71.31 26.49
C GLU A 250 18.96 70.97 27.93
N PRO A 251 19.46 71.91 28.73
CA PRO A 251 19.81 73.30 28.40
C PRO A 251 20.93 73.41 27.34
N ALA A 252 20.96 74.54 26.64
CA ALA A 252 21.93 74.79 25.57
C ALA A 252 23.35 74.86 26.15
N LEU A 253 24.19 73.90 25.77
CA LEU A 253 25.60 73.88 26.14
C LEU A 253 26.46 74.61 25.08
N PRO A 254 27.62 75.17 25.46
CA PRO A 254 28.57 75.72 24.50
C PRO A 254 28.97 74.69 23.45
N GLU A 255 28.86 75.04 22.16
CA GLU A 255 29.16 74.15 21.03
C GLU A 255 30.58 73.55 21.10
N ALA A 256 31.55 74.33 21.61
CA ALA A 256 32.92 73.87 21.82
C ALA A 256 33.01 72.68 22.79
N LYS A 257 32.21 72.70 23.87
CA LYS A 257 32.16 71.59 24.85
C LYS A 257 31.50 70.36 24.23
N ILE A 258 30.39 70.52 23.51
CA ILE A 258 29.70 69.42 22.82
C ILE A 258 30.64 68.80 21.77
N GLY A 259 31.28 69.63 20.93
CA GLY A 259 32.20 69.19 19.88
C GLY A 259 33.38 68.38 20.42
N GLY A 260 33.98 68.83 21.53
CA GLY A 260 35.05 68.08 22.20
C GLY A 260 34.59 66.70 22.70
N LEU A 261 33.43 66.64 23.37
CA LEU A 261 32.86 65.39 23.85
C LEU A 261 32.49 64.42 22.71
N VAL A 262 31.95 64.94 21.61
CA VAL A 262 31.59 64.15 20.42
C VAL A 262 32.85 63.64 19.71
N ALA A 263 33.92 64.45 19.62
CA ALA A 263 35.19 64.01 19.06
C ALA A 263 35.80 62.85 19.87
N GLU A 264 35.78 62.95 21.20
CA GLU A 264 36.20 61.86 22.10
C GLU A 264 35.32 60.62 21.95
N LEU A 265 34.01 60.78 21.80
CA LEU A 265 33.08 59.66 21.56
C LEU A 265 33.38 58.96 20.22
N ASN A 266 33.64 59.73 19.17
CA ASN A 266 33.97 59.19 17.85
C ASN A 266 35.32 58.47 17.82
N ALA A 267 36.30 58.93 18.61
CA ALA A 267 37.60 58.28 18.74
C ALA A 267 37.56 57.02 19.62
N SER A 268 36.94 57.10 20.81
CA SER A 268 36.94 56.02 21.80
C SER A 268 35.82 55.00 21.61
N ARG A 269 34.71 55.40 20.99
CA ARG A 269 33.42 54.68 20.94
C ARG A 269 32.87 54.28 22.31
N ALA A 270 33.31 54.95 23.39
CA ALA A 270 32.89 54.67 24.75
C ALA A 270 31.64 55.48 25.13
N LEU A 271 30.46 55.04 24.67
CA LEU A 271 29.19 55.74 24.92
C LEU A 271 28.92 55.99 26.41
N TYR A 272 29.23 55.01 27.28
CA TYR A 272 29.04 55.15 28.72
C TYR A 272 29.82 56.33 29.32
N VAL A 273 31.07 56.51 28.91
CA VAL A 273 31.93 57.60 29.38
C VAL A 273 31.41 58.94 28.88
N PHE A 274 30.97 58.98 27.62
CA PHE A 274 30.36 60.16 27.02
C PHE A 274 29.08 60.58 27.77
N VAL A 275 28.14 59.67 28.04
CA VAL A 275 26.89 59.99 28.75
C VAL A 275 27.18 60.54 30.16
N LYS A 276 28.19 60.01 30.86
CA LYS A 276 28.65 60.54 32.16
C LYS A 276 29.20 61.95 32.04
N LYS A 277 30.10 62.19 31.09
CA LYS A 277 30.70 63.52 30.86
C LYS A 277 29.65 64.54 30.42
N MET A 278 28.72 64.13 29.55
CA MET A 278 27.60 64.96 29.11
C MET A 278 26.70 65.34 30.28
N ARG A 279 26.32 64.39 31.14
CA ARG A 279 25.53 64.69 32.35
C ARG A 279 26.26 65.68 33.28
N ALA A 280 27.57 65.54 33.44
CA ALA A 280 28.37 66.47 34.24
C ALA A 280 28.39 67.88 33.63
N ALA A 281 28.61 68.00 32.32
CA ALA A 281 28.59 69.29 31.62
C ALA A 281 27.22 69.97 31.70
N ILE A 282 26.13 69.22 31.51
CA ILE A 282 24.76 69.71 31.67
C ILE A 282 24.53 70.21 33.10
N ARG A 283 24.99 69.47 34.12
CA ARG A 283 24.85 69.88 35.52
C ARG A 283 25.58 71.19 35.82
N GLU A 284 26.80 71.36 35.32
CA GLU A 284 27.56 72.61 35.45
C GLU A 284 26.80 73.80 34.85
N GLU A 285 26.22 73.61 33.66
CA GLU A 285 25.46 74.66 32.98
C GLU A 285 24.16 75.00 33.72
N VAL A 286 23.44 73.99 34.22
CA VAL A 286 22.26 74.19 35.07
C VAL A 286 22.64 74.98 36.32
N ASP A 287 23.75 74.64 36.98
CA ASP A 287 24.21 75.37 38.16
C ASP A 287 24.62 76.83 37.84
N HIS A 288 25.21 77.08 36.67
CA HIS A 288 25.50 78.43 36.18
C HIS A 288 24.21 79.24 35.94
N ILE A 289 23.24 78.68 35.20
CA ILE A 289 21.93 79.30 34.94
C ILE A 289 21.22 79.61 36.27
N ARG A 290 21.33 78.73 37.26
CA ARG A 290 20.76 78.92 38.60
C ARG A 290 21.43 80.06 39.36
N ALA A 291 22.76 80.16 39.32
CA ALA A 291 23.49 81.27 39.93
C ALA A 291 23.08 82.61 39.31
N ASP A 292 22.89 82.64 37.98
CA ASP A 292 22.42 83.82 37.25
C ASP A 292 20.97 84.19 37.61
N ARG A 293 20.06 83.22 37.69
CA ARG A 293 18.67 83.46 38.13
C ARG A 293 18.63 84.04 39.55
N ARG A 294 19.46 83.51 40.47
CA ARG A 294 19.55 84.01 41.86
C ARG A 294 20.11 85.43 41.92
N SER A 295 21.12 85.75 41.12
CA SER A 295 21.72 87.08 41.08
C SER A 295 20.77 88.13 40.49
N ARG A 296 20.00 87.78 39.44
CA ARG A 296 18.95 88.64 38.86
C ARG A 296 17.83 88.91 39.87
N LYS A 297 17.29 87.86 40.50
CA LYS A 297 16.25 88.00 41.53
C LYS A 297 16.72 88.89 42.69
N ARG A 298 17.99 88.77 43.10
CA ARG A 298 18.58 89.63 44.13
C ARG A 298 18.70 91.10 43.70
N LYS A 299 19.04 91.37 42.43
CA LYS A 299 19.08 92.72 41.86
C LYS A 299 17.68 93.35 41.79
N GLU A 300 16.66 92.60 41.37
CA GLU A 300 15.27 93.05 41.31
C GLU A 300 14.68 93.34 42.70
N LEU A 301 15.01 92.53 43.71
CA LEU A 301 14.66 92.79 45.11
C LEU A 301 15.33 94.07 45.65
N ALA A 302 16.56 94.35 45.23
CA ALA A 302 17.26 95.57 45.61
C ALA A 302 16.68 96.83 44.94
N SER A 303 16.29 96.76 43.66
CA SER A 303 15.69 97.89 42.94
C SER A 303 14.27 98.21 43.40
N SER A 304 13.44 97.20 43.67
CA SER A 304 12.09 97.39 44.23
C SER A 304 12.10 97.98 45.65
N THR A 305 13.15 97.72 46.44
CA THR A 305 13.31 98.33 47.77
C THR A 305 13.74 99.80 47.70
N SER A 306 14.38 100.24 46.61
CA SER A 306 14.76 101.65 46.41
C SER A 306 13.63 102.53 45.85
N GLU A 307 12.66 101.98 45.11
CA GLU A 307 11.54 102.74 44.55
C GLU A 307 10.38 102.98 45.54
N GLY A 308 10.31 102.22 46.64
CA GLY A 308 9.26 102.37 47.66
C GLY A 308 9.58 103.34 48.81
N ARG A 309 10.65 104.14 48.72
CA ARG A 309 11.16 104.97 49.82
C ARG A 309 11.26 106.47 49.52
N THR A 310 10.62 106.95 48.46
CA THR A 310 10.41 108.38 48.16
C THR A 310 8.99 108.80 48.46
#